data_AF-A0A1V8UNN3-F1
#
_entry.id   AF-A0A1V8UNN3-F1
#
_cell.length_a   1.000
_cell.length_b   1.000
_cell.length_c   1.000
_cell.angle_alpha   90.00
_cell.angle_beta   90.00
_cell.angle_gamma   90.00
#
_symmetry.space_group_name_H-M   'P 1'
#
loop_
_entity.id
_entity.type
_entity.pdbx_description
1 polymer ?
#
loop_
_entity_poly.entity_id
_entity_poly.type
_entity_poly.pdbx_seq_one_letter_code
_entity_poly.pdbx_strand_id
1 'polypeptide(L)'
;MSSNELRKVLIVRAGGTNIGNHIARTLAADPYFTVSVLSRRSDASYPPNTSVVSIPSGDASHADYVFAFRGQDVVISAIGAAGKPKEEIMIDAAIEAGVKRFFPSESGLDNTNAAARKLCPIFDMKGGMIDYLRSKESSGLTWTAVPTGMWLDWALDPSIAFIGINIAQHTVDYWAQGSHKLSFSTLPTSAQGYRHILKHPAESENKIAPIRNFEVAQAEIVAVLEKIQGVKYSVTYIDHEQLISGARAKWDAVKDILAALKLVCAGFLLPGYGSNLVDGEMGEAARATIEHQAGAVEFEDVPRLDETKPALDSSYDSLAFQQLAVSGWNRLANNILGDSLATNVTASARFYAILNYALANAAIASWDTKYTYYSWRPITALRYNTSTYLHSNTTLTDDTWTPLLNPTPNHQDYLSTHATFGGAAGAVLTLWIGGDEVDVQHSSNVTAIGKVITRRITSLRQAVKDNGNSRIFGGIHFQYASDVGSETGWRVGDHTWKAFDAGWDRF
;
A
#
# COMPACT_ATOMS: atom_id res chain seq x y z
N MET A 1 26.39 1.66 19.65
CA MET A 1 25.40 2.16 18.66
C MET A 1 24.06 1.55 19.04
N SER A 2 23.17 2.29 19.71
CA SER A 2 21.83 1.77 19.99
C SER A 2 21.10 1.63 18.65
N SER A 3 20.55 0.46 18.35
CA SER A 3 19.81 0.25 17.12
C SER A 3 18.56 1.14 17.14
N ASN A 4 18.35 1.92 16.08
CA ASN A 4 17.14 2.73 15.83
C ASN A 4 15.91 1.86 15.53
N GLU A 5 15.90 0.61 15.98
CA GLU A 5 14.87 -0.37 15.68
C GLU A 5 13.70 -0.25 16.66
N LEU A 6 12.49 -0.37 16.10
CA LEU A 6 11.23 -0.36 16.82
C LEU A 6 10.61 -1.77 16.74
N ARG A 7 10.88 -2.63 17.73
CA ARG A 7 10.48 -4.05 17.67
C ARG A 7 9.41 -4.42 18.70
N LYS A 8 9.49 -3.89 19.91
CA LYS A 8 8.53 -4.16 21.00
C LYS A 8 7.40 -3.13 20.96
N VAL A 9 6.24 -3.55 20.48
CA VAL A 9 5.11 -2.66 20.21
C VAL A 9 3.97 -2.99 21.13
N LEU A 10 3.53 -2.03 21.93
CA LEU A 10 2.32 -2.13 22.73
C LEU A 10 1.18 -1.35 22.08
N ILE A 11 0.02 -2.00 21.92
CA ILE A 11 -1.16 -1.40 21.31
C ILE A 11 -2.25 -1.22 22.36
N VAL A 12 -2.66 0.03 22.57
CA VAL A 12 -3.80 0.40 23.40
C VAL A 12 -5.07 0.26 22.57
N ARG A 13 -6.09 -0.43 23.11
CA ARG A 13 -7.39 -0.69 22.45
C ARG A 13 -7.29 -1.63 21.23
N ALA A 14 -6.65 -2.79 21.40
CA ALA A 14 -6.56 -3.84 20.37
C ALA A 14 -7.73 -4.85 20.30
N GLY A 15 -8.72 -4.73 21.20
CA GLY A 15 -9.89 -5.62 21.21
C GLY A 15 -10.99 -5.19 20.23
N GLY A 16 -11.82 -6.14 19.80
CA GLY A 16 -12.91 -5.91 18.84
C GLY A 16 -12.45 -5.97 17.38
N THR A 17 -13.12 -5.24 16.48
CA THR A 17 -12.93 -5.33 15.02
C THR A 17 -12.37 -4.05 14.38
N ASN A 18 -11.96 -3.06 15.18
CA ASN A 18 -11.46 -1.77 14.67
C ASN A 18 -9.93 -1.77 14.49
N ILE A 19 -9.39 -0.62 14.08
CA ILE A 19 -7.98 -0.45 13.65
C ILE A 19 -6.94 -1.05 14.62
N GLY A 20 -7.11 -0.91 15.93
CA GLY A 20 -6.18 -1.47 16.91
C GLY A 20 -6.06 -3.01 16.81
N ASN A 21 -7.16 -3.70 16.50
CA ASN A 21 -7.13 -5.15 16.27
C ASN A 21 -6.40 -5.50 14.97
N HIS A 22 -6.64 -4.73 13.90
CA HIS A 22 -5.98 -4.92 12.62
C HIS A 22 -4.47 -4.67 12.71
N ILE A 23 -4.04 -3.60 13.39
CA ILE A 23 -2.62 -3.33 13.65
C ILE A 23 -2.01 -4.48 14.46
N ALA A 24 -2.65 -4.89 15.56
CA ALA A 24 -2.14 -5.98 16.40
C ALA A 24 -1.98 -7.28 15.61
N ARG A 25 -2.97 -7.66 14.80
CA ARG A 25 -2.91 -8.85 13.95
C ARG A 25 -1.80 -8.77 12.91
N THR A 26 -1.68 -7.64 12.22
CA THR A 26 -0.67 -7.43 11.17
C THR A 26 0.74 -7.46 11.74
N LEU A 27 0.99 -6.82 12.89
CA LEU A 27 2.31 -6.80 13.51
C LEU A 27 2.65 -8.16 14.14
N ALA A 28 1.69 -8.83 14.78
CA ALA A 28 1.92 -10.13 15.43
C ALA A 28 2.13 -11.29 14.45
N ALA A 29 1.74 -11.10 13.18
CA ALA A 29 2.05 -12.02 12.09
C ALA A 29 3.47 -11.86 11.54
N ASP A 30 4.18 -10.79 11.89
CA ASP A 30 5.53 -10.52 11.40
C ASP A 30 6.57 -10.78 12.50
N PRO A 31 7.51 -11.73 12.29
CA PRO A 31 8.49 -12.11 13.31
C PRO A 31 9.47 -10.99 13.68
N TYR A 32 9.49 -9.87 12.95
CA TYR A 32 10.24 -8.68 13.32
C TYR A 32 9.73 -8.04 14.62
N PHE A 33 8.42 -8.15 14.92
CA PHE A 33 7.80 -7.47 16.06
C PHE A 33 7.50 -8.42 17.22
N THR A 34 7.63 -7.90 18.43
CA THR A 34 7.05 -8.49 19.64
C THR A 34 5.86 -7.62 20.05
N VAL A 35 4.65 -8.17 19.94
CA VAL A 35 3.43 -7.38 20.11
C VAL A 35 2.80 -7.64 21.48
N SER A 36 2.56 -6.56 22.21
CA SER A 36 1.78 -6.53 23.43
C SER A 36 0.47 -5.77 23.22
N VAL A 37 -0.59 -6.16 23.91
CA VAL A 37 -1.89 -5.47 23.87
C VAL A 37 -2.29 -5.06 25.28
N LEU A 38 -2.74 -3.82 25.44
CA LEU A 38 -3.22 -3.33 26.72
C LEU A 38 -4.66 -3.81 26.95
N SER A 39 -4.87 -4.53 28.04
CA SER A 39 -6.20 -4.98 28.47
C SER A 39 -6.64 -4.32 29.77
N ARG A 40 -7.91 -3.92 29.80
CA ARG A 40 -8.65 -3.51 31.01
C ARG A 40 -9.70 -4.55 31.42
N ARG A 41 -9.78 -5.67 30.69
CA ARG A 41 -10.84 -6.66 30.83
C ARG A 41 -10.28 -8.07 30.73
N SER A 42 -10.67 -8.94 31.65
CA SER A 42 -10.22 -10.34 31.65
C SER A 42 -10.90 -11.20 30.58
N ASP A 43 -12.00 -10.72 29.98
CA ASP A 43 -12.83 -11.46 29.00
C ASP A 43 -12.58 -11.05 27.54
N ALA A 44 -11.63 -10.15 27.27
CA ALA A 44 -11.34 -9.69 25.93
C ALA A 44 -10.50 -10.71 25.14
N SER A 45 -10.88 -10.94 23.88
CA SER A 45 -10.08 -11.73 22.93
C SER A 45 -9.18 -10.83 22.08
N TYR A 46 -7.97 -11.32 21.81
CA TYR A 46 -6.92 -10.61 21.09
C TYR A 46 -6.33 -11.49 19.98
N PRO A 47 -5.70 -10.88 18.94
CA PRO A 47 -5.05 -11.64 17.88
C PRO A 47 -4.01 -12.65 18.41
N PRO A 48 -3.80 -13.78 17.72
CA PRO A 48 -2.75 -14.73 18.09
C PRO A 48 -1.37 -14.06 18.07
N ASN A 49 -0.41 -14.66 18.78
CA ASN A 49 0.97 -14.14 18.91
C ASN A 49 1.06 -12.76 19.57
N THR A 50 0.06 -12.37 20.36
CA THR A 50 0.11 -11.16 21.20
C THR A 50 0.25 -11.53 22.67
N SER A 51 1.01 -10.73 23.42
CA SER A 51 1.07 -10.79 24.88
C SER A 51 0.08 -9.80 25.49
N VAL A 52 -0.67 -10.21 26.52
CA VAL A 52 -1.63 -9.32 27.17
C VAL A 52 -0.97 -8.64 28.38
N VAL A 53 -1.01 -7.30 28.40
CA VAL A 53 -0.62 -6.49 29.55
C VAL A 53 -1.88 -5.95 30.21
N SER A 54 -2.18 -6.44 31.41
CA SER A 54 -3.40 -6.09 32.13
C SER A 54 -3.18 -4.87 33.03
N ILE A 55 -4.11 -3.93 32.97
CA ILE A 55 -4.23 -2.79 33.89
C ILE A 55 -5.63 -2.80 34.53
N PRO A 56 -5.86 -2.07 35.64
CA PRO A 56 -7.15 -2.01 36.29
C PRO A 56 -8.31 -1.67 35.32
N SER A 57 -9.47 -2.29 35.55
CA SER A 57 -10.66 -2.13 34.70
C SER A 57 -11.33 -0.75 34.84
N GLY A 58 -11.07 -0.05 35.94
CA GLY A 58 -11.53 1.30 36.22
C GLY A 58 -10.71 2.41 35.55
N ASP A 59 -10.66 3.58 36.19
CA ASP A 59 -9.80 4.67 35.75
C ASP A 59 -8.34 4.35 36.05
N ALA A 60 -7.64 3.86 35.02
CA ALA A 60 -6.21 3.62 35.07
C ALA A 60 -5.46 4.93 35.36
N SER A 61 -4.58 4.87 36.34
CA SER A 61 -3.70 5.96 36.77
C SER A 61 -2.49 6.09 35.86
N HIS A 62 -1.74 7.18 36.02
CA HIS A 62 -0.44 7.38 35.36
C HIS A 62 0.50 6.20 35.66
N ALA A 63 0.57 5.76 36.93
CA ALA A 63 1.42 4.65 37.34
C ALA A 63 1.05 3.32 36.67
N ASP A 64 -0.24 3.08 36.40
CA ASP A 64 -0.70 1.90 35.67
C ASP A 64 -0.20 1.90 34.22
N TYR A 65 -0.23 3.06 33.57
CA TYR A 65 0.31 3.22 32.21
C TYR A 65 1.83 3.11 32.19
N VAL A 66 2.54 3.70 33.16
CA VAL A 66 4.00 3.57 33.28
C VAL A 66 4.38 2.10 33.44
N PHE A 67 3.70 1.37 34.33
CA PHE A 67 3.91 -0.07 34.51
C PHE A 67 3.72 -0.82 33.19
N ALA A 68 2.63 -0.54 32.47
CA ALA A 68 2.32 -1.24 31.22
C ALA A 68 3.30 -0.93 30.08
N PHE A 69 3.81 0.31 30.00
CA PHE A 69 4.65 0.76 28.90
C PHE A 69 6.15 0.46 29.11
N ARG A 70 6.57 0.09 30.32
CA ARG A 70 7.96 -0.24 30.61
C ARG A 70 8.48 -1.36 29.71
N GLY A 71 9.64 -1.11 29.10
CA GLY A 71 10.34 -2.07 28.24
C GLY A 71 9.78 -2.18 26.82
N GLN A 72 8.80 -1.35 26.44
CA GLN A 72 8.30 -1.24 25.07
C GLN A 72 9.13 -0.21 24.29
N ASP A 73 9.36 -0.48 23.00
CA ASP A 73 9.95 0.51 22.09
C ASP A 73 8.89 1.51 21.62
N VAL A 74 7.66 1.01 21.41
CA VAL A 74 6.56 1.77 20.79
C VAL A 74 5.27 1.60 21.57
N VAL A 75 4.52 2.69 21.71
CA VAL A 75 3.13 2.67 22.13
C VAL A 75 2.25 3.21 20.99
N ILE A 76 1.26 2.42 20.59
CA ILE A 76 0.24 2.80 19.60
C ILE A 76 -1.10 2.97 20.30
N SER A 77 -1.64 4.18 20.26
CA SER A 77 -2.97 4.48 20.77
C SER A 77 -4.03 4.31 19.67
N ALA A 78 -4.93 3.34 19.83
CA ALA A 78 -6.10 3.14 18.97
C ALA A 78 -7.42 3.43 19.71
N ILE A 79 -7.40 4.38 20.65
CA ILE A 79 -8.58 4.75 21.45
C ILE A 79 -9.60 5.55 20.63
N GLY A 80 -10.89 5.32 20.88
CA GLY A 80 -11.96 6.12 20.27
C GLY A 80 -12.13 7.48 20.95
N ALA A 81 -13.03 8.32 20.40
CA ALA A 81 -13.28 9.68 20.88
C ALA A 81 -13.53 9.78 22.40
N ALA A 82 -14.30 8.86 22.99
CA ALA A 82 -14.57 8.84 24.43
C ALA A 82 -13.32 8.58 25.30
N GLY A 83 -12.28 7.97 24.72
CA GLY A 83 -11.01 7.71 25.42
C GLY A 83 -9.98 8.83 25.25
N LYS A 84 -10.17 9.73 24.28
CA LYS A 84 -9.18 10.77 23.91
C LYS A 84 -8.74 11.67 25.07
N PRO A 85 -9.59 12.06 26.04
CA PRO A 85 -9.14 12.81 27.22
C PRO A 85 -8.07 12.11 28.07
N LYS A 86 -7.87 10.80 27.90
CA LYS A 86 -6.82 10.02 28.59
C LYS A 86 -5.52 9.90 27.78
N GLU A 87 -5.41 10.49 26.59
CA GLU A 87 -4.21 10.30 25.78
C GLU A 87 -3.00 11.07 26.32
N GLU A 88 -3.21 12.25 26.92
CA GLU A 88 -2.13 13.03 27.57
C GLU A 88 -1.44 12.24 28.68
N ILE A 89 -2.20 11.60 29.58
CA ILE A 89 -1.64 10.76 30.65
C ILE A 89 -0.90 9.54 30.09
N MET A 90 -1.31 9.01 28.94
CA MET A 90 -0.58 7.93 28.27
C MET A 90 0.73 8.43 27.66
N ILE A 91 0.75 9.63 27.08
CA ILE A 91 1.97 10.24 26.53
C ILE A 91 2.98 10.48 27.65
N ASP A 92 2.55 11.11 28.76
CA ASP A 92 3.45 11.37 29.89
C ASP A 92 3.95 10.06 30.54
N ALA A 93 3.10 9.05 30.64
CA ALA A 93 3.51 7.73 31.10
C ALA A 93 4.50 7.04 30.15
N ALA A 94 4.36 7.24 28.84
CA ALA A 94 5.28 6.70 27.84
C ALA A 94 6.68 7.34 27.97
N ILE A 95 6.73 8.66 28.26
CA ILE A 95 7.98 9.37 28.55
C ILE A 95 8.66 8.77 29.79
N GLU A 96 7.93 8.65 30.91
CA GLU A 96 8.49 8.10 32.16
C GLU A 96 8.92 6.62 32.01
N ALA A 97 8.18 5.85 31.21
CA ALA A 97 8.50 4.45 30.94
C ALA A 97 9.69 4.24 29.98
N GLY A 98 10.19 5.31 29.34
CA GLY A 98 11.30 5.24 28.38
C GLY A 98 10.92 4.69 27.02
N VAL A 99 9.66 4.88 26.59
CA VAL A 99 9.19 4.53 25.24
C VAL A 99 9.92 5.40 24.20
N LYS A 100 10.31 4.81 23.07
CA LYS A 100 11.04 5.51 22.01
C LYS A 100 10.13 6.29 21.08
N ARG A 101 9.01 5.68 20.67
CA ARG A 101 8.06 6.24 19.68
C ARG A 101 6.61 6.13 20.15
N PHE A 102 5.85 7.21 20.08
CA PHE A 102 4.41 7.22 20.36
C PHE A 102 3.58 7.49 19.10
N PHE A 103 2.53 6.70 18.88
CA PHE A 103 1.55 6.92 17.82
C PHE A 103 0.22 7.35 18.46
N PRO A 104 -0.16 8.63 18.38
CA PRO A 104 -1.45 9.09 18.90
C PRO A 104 -2.63 8.52 18.09
N SER A 105 -3.81 8.50 18.70
CA SER A 105 -5.04 8.08 18.04
C SER A 105 -5.52 9.15 17.06
N GLU A 106 -4.96 9.10 15.86
CA GLU A 106 -5.18 10.10 14.80
C GLU A 106 -6.01 9.59 13.62
N SER A 107 -6.08 8.26 13.43
CA SER A 107 -6.78 7.60 12.31
C SER A 107 -8.02 8.34 11.82
N GLY A 108 -7.96 8.83 10.58
CA GLY A 108 -8.96 9.71 9.98
C GLY A 108 -8.36 10.72 9.00
N LEU A 109 -8.87 11.96 9.00
CA LEU A 109 -8.39 13.07 8.17
C LEU A 109 -7.26 13.87 8.83
N ASP A 110 -6.74 14.87 8.11
CA ASP A 110 -5.74 15.81 8.61
C ASP A 110 -6.28 16.69 9.76
N ASN A 111 -5.89 16.38 11.00
CA ASN A 111 -6.27 17.18 12.18
C ASN A 111 -5.32 18.35 12.49
N THR A 112 -4.34 18.63 11.63
CA THR A 112 -3.60 19.91 11.66
C THR A 112 -4.36 21.02 10.92
N ASN A 113 -5.33 20.66 10.08
CA ASN A 113 -6.19 21.60 9.39
C ASN A 113 -7.04 22.43 10.38
N ALA A 114 -6.81 23.74 10.40
CA ALA A 114 -7.51 24.65 11.31
C ALA A 114 -9.04 24.70 11.09
N ALA A 115 -9.50 24.57 9.85
CA ALA A 115 -10.93 24.53 9.55
C ALA A 115 -11.58 23.25 10.10
N ALA A 116 -10.90 22.11 9.99
CA ALA A 116 -11.37 20.84 10.56
C ALA A 116 -11.48 20.92 12.08
N ARG A 117 -10.45 21.44 12.75
CA ARG A 117 -10.45 21.66 14.21
C ARG A 117 -11.58 22.59 14.65
N LYS A 118 -11.80 23.68 13.91
CA LYS A 118 -12.92 24.61 14.18
C LYS A 118 -14.29 23.93 13.98
N LEU A 119 -14.42 23.08 12.96
CA LEU A 119 -15.67 22.38 12.64
C LEU A 119 -16.04 21.34 13.70
N CYS A 120 -15.09 20.52 14.15
CA CYS A 120 -15.40 19.37 14.99
C CYS A 120 -14.51 19.33 16.25
N PRO A 121 -15.10 19.22 17.45
CA PRO A 121 -14.35 19.11 18.69
C PRO A 121 -13.49 17.84 18.77
N ILE A 122 -13.87 16.77 18.06
CA ILE A 122 -13.04 15.54 18.00
C ILE A 122 -11.78 15.80 17.18
N PHE A 123 -11.87 16.53 16.07
CA PHE A 123 -10.70 16.93 15.30
C PHE A 123 -9.81 17.89 16.08
N ASP A 124 -10.40 18.81 16.84
CA ASP A 124 -9.61 19.70 17.70
C ASP A 124 -8.87 18.95 18.82
N MET A 125 -9.54 18.01 19.50
CA MET A 125 -8.88 17.14 20.48
C MET A 125 -7.75 16.31 19.85
N LYS A 126 -7.92 15.86 18.61
CA LYS A 126 -6.88 15.13 17.86
C LYS A 126 -5.69 16.00 17.49
N GLY A 127 -5.94 17.15 16.86
CA GLY A 127 -4.91 18.14 16.54
C GLY A 127 -4.15 18.62 17.80
N GLY A 128 -4.86 18.82 18.91
CA GLY A 128 -4.27 19.17 20.19
C GLY A 128 -3.31 18.12 20.74
N MET A 129 -3.53 16.83 20.48
CA MET A 129 -2.58 15.77 20.89
C MET A 129 -1.31 15.78 20.04
N ILE A 130 -1.39 16.15 18.77
CA ILE A 130 -0.21 16.38 17.93
C ILE A 130 0.59 17.58 18.47
N ASP A 131 -0.10 18.67 18.83
CA ASP A 131 0.54 19.84 19.43
C ASP A 131 1.19 19.50 20.79
N TYR A 132 0.53 18.67 21.60
CA TYR A 132 1.08 18.20 22.86
C TYR A 132 2.35 17.36 22.64
N LEU A 133 2.34 16.42 21.70
CA LEU A 133 3.52 15.61 21.35
C LEU A 133 4.69 16.47 20.86
N ARG A 134 4.43 17.48 20.01
CA ARG A 134 5.45 18.47 19.60
C ARG A 134 6.08 19.17 20.80
N SER A 135 5.28 19.56 21.79
CA SER A 135 5.79 20.18 23.03
C SER A 135 6.68 19.25 23.85
N LYS A 136 6.58 17.93 23.64
CA LYS A 136 7.33 16.88 24.36
C LYS A 136 8.56 16.38 23.60
N GLU A 137 8.88 16.87 22.41
CA GLU A 137 10.03 16.39 21.63
C GLU A 137 11.37 16.50 22.40
N SER A 138 11.50 17.53 23.24
CA SER A 138 12.69 17.72 24.10
C SER A 138 12.86 16.64 25.19
N SER A 139 11.84 15.83 25.46
CA SER A 139 11.91 14.71 26.42
C SER A 139 12.66 13.49 25.87
N GLY A 140 12.93 13.45 24.56
CA GLY A 140 13.49 12.29 23.86
C GLY A 140 12.44 11.29 23.36
N LEU A 141 11.15 11.48 23.68
CA LEU A 141 10.07 10.74 23.04
C LEU A 141 9.84 11.29 21.62
N THR A 142 9.94 10.41 20.63
CA THR A 142 9.57 10.74 19.24
C THR A 142 8.12 10.34 18.97
N TRP A 143 7.49 10.91 17.94
CA TRP A 143 6.09 10.63 17.61
C TRP A 143 5.83 10.46 16.11
N THR A 144 4.74 9.78 15.78
CA THR A 144 4.23 9.69 14.40
C THR A 144 2.70 9.70 14.38
N ALA A 145 2.12 10.74 13.80
CA ALA A 145 0.67 10.83 13.60
C ALA A 145 0.28 10.23 12.24
N VAL A 146 -0.71 9.35 12.21
CA VAL A 146 -1.05 8.55 11.02
C VAL A 146 -2.52 8.76 10.64
N PRO A 147 -2.85 9.81 9.87
CA PRO A 147 -4.16 9.92 9.24
C PRO A 147 -4.29 8.84 8.16
N THR A 148 -5.47 8.24 8.06
CA THR A 148 -5.72 7.04 7.22
C THR A 148 -6.81 7.25 6.18
N GLY A 149 -7.35 8.48 6.09
CA GLY A 149 -8.58 8.74 5.36
C GLY A 149 -9.78 8.06 6.03
N MET A 150 -10.86 7.89 5.27
CA MET A 150 -12.01 7.11 5.69
C MET A 150 -11.80 5.62 5.41
N TRP A 151 -12.06 4.75 6.38
CA TRP A 151 -12.02 3.30 6.16
C TRP A 151 -13.29 2.85 5.44
N LEU A 152 -13.18 2.49 4.15
CA LEU A 152 -14.33 2.18 3.32
C LEU A 152 -15.09 0.94 3.82
N ASP A 153 -14.37 -0.12 4.19
CA ASP A 153 -14.92 -1.37 4.71
C ASP A 153 -15.72 -1.15 6.00
N TRP A 154 -15.21 -0.31 6.90
CA TRP A 154 -15.92 0.08 8.12
C TRP A 154 -17.10 1.01 7.84
N ALA A 155 -16.92 2.00 6.97
CA ALA A 155 -17.93 3.00 6.67
C ALA A 155 -19.15 2.45 5.92
N LEU A 156 -18.96 1.38 5.13
CA LEU A 156 -20.02 0.70 4.38
C LEU A 156 -20.67 -0.46 5.13
N ASP A 157 -20.17 -0.84 6.31
CA ASP A 157 -20.83 -1.88 7.12
C ASP A 157 -22.30 -1.48 7.35
N PRO A 158 -23.29 -2.32 6.98
CA PRO A 158 -24.71 -1.97 7.05
C PRO A 158 -25.20 -1.55 8.44
N SER A 159 -24.54 -2.01 9.51
CA SER A 159 -24.86 -1.65 10.89
C SER A 159 -24.29 -0.28 11.30
N ILE A 160 -23.36 0.26 10.51
CA ILE A 160 -22.65 1.51 10.76
C ILE A 160 -23.11 2.59 9.77
N ALA A 161 -23.04 2.31 8.46
CA ALA A 161 -23.38 3.21 7.36
C ALA A 161 -22.86 4.65 7.56
N PHE A 162 -21.60 4.80 7.99
CA PHE A 162 -21.08 6.04 8.58
C PHE A 162 -21.06 7.22 7.60
N ILE A 163 -20.83 6.93 6.32
CA ILE A 163 -20.82 7.93 5.25
C ILE A 163 -22.19 8.07 4.58
N GLY A 164 -23.27 7.68 5.25
CA GLY A 164 -24.63 7.81 4.76
C GLY A 164 -25.01 6.80 3.67
N ILE A 165 -24.15 5.85 3.31
CA ILE A 165 -24.44 4.79 2.34
C ILE A 165 -24.80 3.51 3.09
N ASN A 166 -26.04 3.04 2.96
CA ASN A 166 -26.46 1.75 3.52
C ASN A 166 -26.64 0.71 2.40
N ILE A 167 -25.69 -0.21 2.30
CA ILE A 167 -25.67 -1.19 1.21
C ILE A 167 -26.74 -2.28 1.32
N ALA A 168 -27.28 -2.52 2.52
CA ALA A 168 -28.32 -3.52 2.74
C ALA A 168 -29.73 -2.96 2.45
N GLN A 169 -29.94 -1.67 2.75
CA GLN A 169 -31.20 -0.97 2.50
C GLN A 169 -31.24 -0.30 1.13
N HIS A 170 -30.10 -0.24 0.42
CA HIS A 170 -29.93 0.50 -0.83
C HIS A 170 -30.36 1.96 -0.68
N THR A 171 -29.89 2.64 0.38
CA THR A 171 -30.14 4.06 0.62
C THR A 171 -28.83 4.84 0.65
N VAL A 172 -28.89 6.11 0.24
CA VAL A 172 -27.79 7.05 0.42
C VAL A 172 -28.29 8.41 0.87
N ASP A 173 -27.66 8.95 1.91
CA ASP A 173 -27.79 10.35 2.33
C ASP A 173 -26.57 11.16 1.84
N TYR A 174 -26.76 11.91 0.75
CA TYR A 174 -25.69 12.72 0.18
C TYR A 174 -25.45 13.97 1.01
N TRP A 175 -24.17 14.22 1.33
CA TRP A 175 -23.70 15.50 1.81
C TRP A 175 -23.42 16.40 0.61
N ALA A 176 -24.04 17.59 0.59
CA ALA A 176 -24.11 18.41 -0.61
C ALA A 176 -24.64 17.59 -1.81
N GLN A 177 -23.86 17.41 -2.88
CA GLN A 177 -24.23 16.58 -4.03
C GLN A 177 -23.51 15.22 -4.04
N GLY A 178 -22.86 14.83 -2.93
CA GLY A 178 -22.06 13.62 -2.86
C GLY A 178 -20.84 13.63 -3.80
N SER A 179 -20.44 14.81 -4.27
CA SER A 179 -19.40 15.02 -5.29
C SER A 179 -18.02 15.31 -4.71
N HIS A 180 -17.92 15.56 -3.41
CA HIS A 180 -16.63 15.79 -2.75
C HIS A 180 -15.81 14.51 -2.73
N LYS A 181 -14.59 14.61 -3.26
CA LYS A 181 -13.62 13.53 -3.28
C LYS A 181 -12.78 13.57 -2.02
N LEU A 182 -12.67 12.43 -1.35
CA LEU A 182 -11.88 12.27 -0.13
C LEU A 182 -11.01 11.02 -0.21
N SER A 183 -9.96 10.99 0.62
CA SER A 183 -9.08 9.84 0.71
C SER A 183 -9.74 8.69 1.48
N PHE A 184 -9.69 7.49 0.90
CA PHE A 184 -10.14 6.25 1.51
C PHE A 184 -8.99 5.26 1.67
N SER A 185 -9.09 4.44 2.72
CA SER A 185 -8.31 3.23 2.95
C SER A 185 -9.24 2.08 3.34
N THR A 186 -8.69 0.90 3.58
CA THR A 186 -9.37 -0.15 4.37
C THR A 186 -8.67 -0.34 5.71
N LEU A 187 -9.33 -0.96 6.69
CA LEU A 187 -8.70 -1.31 7.96
C LEU A 187 -7.44 -2.19 7.77
N PRO A 188 -7.45 -3.24 6.91
CA PRO A 188 -6.25 -4.01 6.60
C PRO A 188 -5.10 -3.21 5.97
N THR A 189 -5.37 -2.38 4.95
CA THR A 189 -4.30 -1.58 4.32
C THR A 189 -3.72 -0.59 5.32
N SER A 190 -4.56 0.05 6.12
CA SER A 190 -4.10 0.96 7.17
C SER A 190 -3.13 0.25 8.11
N ALA A 191 -3.48 -0.95 8.59
CA ALA A 191 -2.59 -1.74 9.45
C ALA A 191 -1.26 -2.13 8.77
N GLN A 192 -1.26 -2.41 7.45
CA GLN A 192 -0.02 -2.65 6.70
C GLN A 192 0.86 -1.39 6.61
N GLY A 193 0.26 -0.21 6.48
CA GLY A 193 1.01 1.04 6.50
C GLY A 193 1.68 1.30 7.87
N TYR A 194 1.00 1.03 8.99
CA TYR A 194 1.65 1.07 10.32
C TYR A 194 2.85 0.13 10.40
N ARG A 195 2.72 -1.10 9.89
CA ARG A 195 3.84 -2.06 9.81
C ARG A 195 5.01 -1.52 9.00
N HIS A 196 4.73 -0.89 7.86
CA HIS A 196 5.76 -0.29 7.02
C HIS A 196 6.48 0.86 7.74
N ILE A 197 5.72 1.80 8.31
CA ILE A 197 6.23 2.95 9.07
C ILE A 197 7.16 2.49 10.21
N LEU A 198 6.77 1.46 10.96
CA LEU A 198 7.58 0.93 12.07
C LEU A 198 8.89 0.29 11.63
N LYS A 199 8.96 -0.24 10.41
CA LYS A 199 10.21 -0.78 9.82
C LYS A 199 11.12 0.30 9.24
N HIS A 200 10.61 1.53 9.08
CA HIS A 200 11.32 2.67 8.50
C HIS A 200 11.24 3.88 9.46
N PRO A 201 11.71 3.73 10.71
CA PRO A 201 11.43 4.69 11.79
C PRO A 201 12.04 6.09 11.57
N ALA A 202 13.11 6.18 10.79
CA ALA A 202 13.77 7.45 10.46
C ALA A 202 12.92 8.33 9.52
N GLU A 203 12.08 7.72 8.67
CA GLU A 203 11.29 8.45 7.68
C GLU A 203 10.11 9.20 8.33
N SER A 204 9.63 8.69 9.46
CA SER A 204 8.39 9.10 10.12
C SER A 204 8.59 9.78 11.49
N GLU A 205 9.83 10.05 11.88
CA GLU A 205 10.17 10.69 13.15
C GLU A 205 9.62 12.11 13.26
N ASN A 206 8.82 12.36 14.30
CA ASN A 206 8.19 13.65 14.62
C ASN A 206 7.42 14.23 13.43
N LYS A 207 6.73 13.34 12.72
CA LYS A 207 6.05 13.64 11.46
C LYS A 207 4.62 13.11 11.43
N ILE A 208 3.88 13.67 10.49
CA ILE A 208 2.61 13.14 10.05
C ILE A 208 2.89 12.25 8.85
N ALA A 209 2.49 10.98 8.93
CA ALA A 209 2.72 9.95 7.92
C ALA A 209 1.36 9.41 7.44
N PRO A 210 0.72 10.07 6.45
CA PRO A 210 -0.59 9.65 5.96
C PRO A 210 -0.54 8.29 5.25
N ILE A 211 -1.58 7.48 5.45
CA ILE A 211 -1.85 6.25 4.70
C ILE A 211 -3.15 6.42 3.91
N ARG A 212 -3.12 6.14 2.61
CA ARG A 212 -4.33 6.09 1.77
C ARG A 212 -4.24 5.02 0.70
N ASN A 213 -5.38 4.58 0.19
CA ASN A 213 -5.47 3.71 -1.00
C ASN A 213 -5.90 4.49 -2.25
N PHE A 214 -7.05 5.15 -2.20
CA PHE A 214 -7.66 5.81 -3.36
C PHE A 214 -8.48 7.02 -2.93
N GLU A 215 -8.91 7.80 -3.91
CA GLU A 215 -9.78 8.96 -3.74
C GLU A 215 -11.07 8.71 -4.52
N VAL A 216 -12.22 8.95 -3.89
CA VAL A 216 -13.54 8.77 -4.53
C VAL A 216 -14.58 9.62 -3.81
N ALA A 217 -15.66 9.99 -4.48
CA ALA A 217 -16.81 10.69 -3.91
C ALA A 217 -17.95 9.73 -3.54
N GLN A 218 -18.89 10.16 -2.67
CA GLN A 218 -20.06 9.34 -2.30
C GLN A 218 -20.84 8.88 -3.54
N ALA A 219 -21.09 9.79 -4.48
CA ALA A 219 -21.86 9.51 -5.69
C ALA A 219 -21.17 8.47 -6.60
N GLU A 220 -19.84 8.50 -6.67
CA GLU A 220 -19.05 7.53 -7.42
C GLU A 220 -19.11 6.13 -6.74
N ILE A 221 -19.05 6.06 -5.40
CA ILE A 221 -19.22 4.80 -4.66
C ILE A 221 -20.61 4.21 -4.93
N VAL A 222 -21.67 5.01 -4.83
CA VAL A 222 -23.04 4.57 -5.09
C VAL A 222 -23.20 4.07 -6.52
N ALA A 223 -22.67 4.79 -7.51
CA ALA A 223 -22.73 4.36 -8.91
C ALA A 223 -22.08 2.98 -9.14
N VAL A 224 -20.95 2.71 -8.47
CA VAL A 224 -20.30 1.39 -8.52
C VAL A 224 -21.16 0.32 -7.84
N LEU A 225 -21.72 0.61 -6.66
CA LEU A 225 -22.59 -0.32 -5.93
C LEU A 225 -23.85 -0.68 -6.73
N GLU A 226 -24.53 0.32 -7.30
CA GLU A 226 -25.69 0.13 -8.17
C GLU A 226 -25.38 -0.80 -9.35
N LYS A 227 -24.21 -0.59 -9.99
CA LYS A 227 -23.75 -1.42 -11.10
C LYS A 227 -23.47 -2.86 -10.67
N ILE A 228 -22.84 -3.07 -9.52
CA ILE A 228 -22.50 -4.40 -9.01
C ILE A 228 -23.74 -5.16 -8.54
N GLN A 229 -24.67 -4.47 -7.86
CA GLN A 229 -25.85 -5.09 -7.26
C GLN A 229 -27.05 -5.17 -8.24
N GLY A 230 -27.03 -4.41 -9.33
CA GLY A 230 -28.15 -4.34 -10.27
C GLY A 230 -29.39 -3.65 -9.71
N VAL A 231 -29.22 -2.76 -8.73
CA VAL A 231 -30.29 -2.03 -8.04
C VAL A 231 -30.03 -0.53 -8.08
N LYS A 232 -31.08 0.27 -7.86
CA LYS A 232 -30.96 1.72 -7.66
C LYS A 232 -31.07 2.05 -6.18
N TYR A 233 -30.24 3.00 -5.74
CA TYR A 233 -30.27 3.48 -4.36
C TYR A 233 -31.31 4.59 -4.22
N SER A 234 -32.04 4.57 -3.09
CA SER A 234 -32.90 5.69 -2.71
C SER A 234 -32.04 6.83 -2.16
N VAL A 235 -32.13 7.99 -2.79
CA VAL A 235 -31.29 9.14 -2.49
C VAL A 235 -32.03 10.15 -1.61
N THR A 236 -31.39 10.59 -0.54
CA THR A 236 -31.74 11.81 0.20
C THR A 236 -30.57 12.81 0.14
N TYR A 237 -30.87 14.09 0.29
CA TYR A 237 -29.88 15.16 0.34
C TYR A 237 -29.92 15.81 1.71
N ILE A 238 -28.79 15.81 2.40
CA ILE A 238 -28.66 16.37 3.74
C ILE A 238 -28.58 17.90 3.66
N ASP A 239 -29.44 18.58 4.41
CA ASP A 239 -29.21 19.98 4.81
C ASP A 239 -28.05 20.03 5.81
N HIS A 240 -26.84 20.10 5.27
CA HIS A 240 -25.62 19.98 6.05
C HIS A 240 -25.37 21.21 6.93
N GLU A 241 -25.86 22.39 6.54
CA GLU A 241 -25.77 23.60 7.37
C GLU A 241 -26.63 23.48 8.64
N GLN A 242 -27.89 23.04 8.49
CA GLN A 242 -28.77 22.79 9.61
C GLN A 242 -28.24 21.64 10.49
N LEU A 243 -27.74 20.58 9.88
CA LEU A 243 -27.19 19.44 10.61
C LEU A 243 -25.93 19.83 11.40
N ILE A 244 -25.00 20.57 10.80
CA ILE A 244 -23.77 21.03 11.47
C ILE A 244 -24.13 21.96 12.64
N SER A 245 -24.99 22.96 12.42
CA SER A 245 -25.39 23.90 13.48
C SER A 245 -26.09 23.20 14.65
N GLY A 246 -27.02 22.29 14.36
CA GLY A 246 -27.71 21.49 15.37
C GLY A 246 -26.78 20.53 16.12
N ALA A 247 -25.84 19.90 15.41
CA ALA A 247 -24.84 19.02 16.02
C ALA A 247 -23.88 19.79 16.94
N ARG A 248 -23.45 20.99 16.53
CA ARG A 248 -22.62 21.87 17.34
C ARG A 248 -23.32 22.31 18.62
N ALA A 249 -24.57 22.76 18.52
CA ALA A 249 -25.36 23.16 19.69
C ALA A 249 -25.51 22.02 20.71
N LYS A 250 -25.76 20.79 20.24
CA LYS A 250 -25.84 19.61 21.12
C LYS A 250 -24.52 19.27 21.78
N TRP A 251 -23.41 19.35 21.05
CA TRP A 251 -22.08 19.17 21.64
C TRP A 251 -21.79 20.22 22.71
N ASP A 252 -22.09 21.49 22.42
CA ASP A 252 -21.79 22.58 23.35
C ASP A 252 -22.61 22.47 24.63
N ALA A 253 -23.88 22.07 24.53
CA ALA A 253 -24.77 21.91 25.67
C ALA A 253 -24.45 20.70 26.57
N VAL A 254 -24.22 19.51 25.98
CA VAL A 254 -24.17 18.26 26.75
C VAL A 254 -23.04 17.30 26.34
N LYS A 255 -22.12 17.73 25.46
CA LYS A 255 -21.01 16.89 24.94
C LYS A 255 -21.50 15.60 24.28
N ASP A 256 -22.60 15.68 23.53
CA ASP A 256 -23.20 14.54 22.82
C ASP A 256 -22.24 13.97 21.76
N ILE A 257 -21.74 12.75 22.00
CA ILE A 257 -20.78 12.08 21.11
C ILE A 257 -21.39 11.74 19.76
N LEU A 258 -22.68 11.38 19.69
CA LEU A 258 -23.33 11.09 18.41
C LEU A 258 -23.47 12.36 17.56
N ALA A 259 -23.73 13.50 18.19
CA ALA A 259 -23.69 14.80 17.53
C ALA A 259 -22.27 15.14 17.03
N ALA A 260 -21.24 14.88 17.83
CA ALA A 260 -19.86 15.07 17.38
C ALA A 260 -19.49 14.17 16.20
N LEU A 261 -19.96 12.91 16.15
CA LEU A 261 -19.76 12.03 15.00
C LEU A 261 -20.40 12.56 13.72
N LYS A 262 -21.54 13.27 13.80
CA LYS A 262 -22.11 13.97 12.64
C LYS A 262 -21.20 15.08 12.12
N LEU A 263 -20.53 15.81 13.01
CA LEU A 263 -19.50 16.80 12.63
C LEU A 263 -18.26 16.12 12.02
N VAL A 264 -17.93 14.90 12.46
CA VAL A 264 -16.88 14.09 11.84
C VAL A 264 -17.27 13.73 10.40
N CYS A 265 -18.49 13.26 10.15
CA CYS A 265 -18.99 13.01 8.80
C CYS A 265 -18.90 14.27 7.92
N ALA A 266 -19.29 15.43 8.46
CA ALA A 266 -19.18 16.70 7.76
C ALA A 266 -17.74 17.01 7.33
N GLY A 267 -16.76 16.81 8.21
CA GLY A 267 -15.35 17.06 7.86
C GLY A 267 -14.81 16.09 6.81
N PHE A 268 -15.33 14.87 6.74
CA PHE A 268 -14.97 13.95 5.67
C PHE A 268 -15.63 14.30 4.34
N LEU A 269 -16.93 14.57 4.36
CA LEU A 269 -17.78 14.57 3.17
C LEU A 269 -18.02 15.95 2.57
N LEU A 270 -17.57 17.02 3.25
CA LEU A 270 -17.54 18.37 2.70
C LEU A 270 -16.09 18.81 2.41
N PRO A 271 -15.88 19.65 1.38
CA PRO A 271 -14.55 20.16 1.05
C PRO A 271 -14.02 21.14 2.11
N GLY A 272 -12.70 21.31 2.13
CA GLY A 272 -12.02 22.34 2.95
C GLY A 272 -11.59 21.89 4.35
N TYR A 273 -11.89 20.66 4.76
CA TYR A 273 -11.60 20.13 6.10
C TYR A 273 -10.49 19.06 6.13
N GLY A 274 -9.63 18.98 5.10
CA GLY A 274 -8.45 18.10 5.12
C GLY A 274 -8.74 16.60 4.95
N SER A 275 -9.93 16.23 4.44
CA SER A 275 -10.28 14.83 4.18
C SER A 275 -9.64 14.25 2.92
N ASN A 276 -9.11 15.12 2.05
CA ASN A 276 -8.25 14.69 0.96
C ASN A 276 -6.78 14.74 1.40
N LEU A 277 -6.17 13.60 1.66
CA LEU A 277 -4.77 13.47 2.11
C LEU A 277 -3.75 13.63 0.98
N VAL A 278 -4.16 14.26 -0.12
CA VAL A 278 -3.44 14.39 -1.39
C VAL A 278 -2.95 15.81 -1.62
N ASP A 279 -3.68 16.79 -1.09
CA ASP A 279 -3.44 18.21 -1.34
C ASP A 279 -2.64 18.84 -0.17
N GLY A 280 -1.78 19.81 -0.47
CA GLY A 280 -0.97 20.53 0.52
C GLY A 280 0.25 19.77 1.06
N GLU A 281 0.82 20.22 2.18
CA GLU A 281 2.05 19.67 2.81
C GLU A 281 1.96 18.16 3.12
N MET A 282 0.75 17.59 3.28
CA MET A 282 0.56 16.15 3.51
C MET A 282 0.63 15.30 2.25
N GLY A 283 0.33 15.89 1.08
CA GLY A 283 0.54 15.23 -0.20
C GLY A 283 2.01 14.89 -0.44
N GLU A 284 2.93 15.75 0.01
CA GLU A 284 4.39 15.54 -0.06
C GLU A 284 4.88 14.46 0.93
N ALA A 285 4.30 14.38 2.14
CA ALA A 285 4.63 13.34 3.12
C ALA A 285 4.06 11.95 2.75
N ALA A 286 2.85 11.91 2.15
CA ALA A 286 2.25 10.69 1.58
C ALA A 286 3.09 10.14 0.42
N ARG A 287 3.63 11.05 -0.39
CA ARG A 287 4.57 10.79 -1.48
C ARG A 287 5.89 10.20 -0.95
N ALA A 288 6.51 10.84 0.03
CA ALA A 288 7.79 10.40 0.60
C ALA A 288 7.80 8.98 1.20
N THR A 289 6.65 8.48 1.70
CA THR A 289 6.55 7.14 2.33
C THR A 289 6.40 6.00 1.30
N ILE A 290 6.14 6.32 0.03
CA ILE A 290 6.03 5.35 -1.07
C ILE A 290 7.21 5.50 -2.06
N GLU A 291 7.85 6.68 -2.11
CA GLU A 291 8.77 7.09 -3.18
C GLU A 291 10.23 6.65 -3.02
N HIS A 292 10.61 5.97 -1.94
CA HIS A 292 11.99 5.54 -1.76
C HIS A 292 12.36 4.29 -2.58
N GLN A 293 11.95 4.22 -3.86
CA GLN A 293 12.56 3.40 -4.92
C GLN A 293 11.91 3.66 -6.30
N ALA A 294 12.16 4.80 -6.92
CA ALA A 294 12.06 4.93 -8.38
C ALA A 294 12.88 6.15 -8.84
N GLY A 295 13.89 5.92 -9.67
CA GLY A 295 14.43 7.01 -10.48
C GLY A 295 13.32 7.48 -11.42
N ALA A 296 13.04 8.78 -11.43
CA ALA A 296 12.00 9.35 -12.27
C ALA A 296 12.30 9.05 -13.77
N VAL A 297 11.33 8.45 -14.45
CA VAL A 297 11.18 8.52 -15.89
C VAL A 297 9.87 9.25 -16.15
N GLU A 298 9.95 10.35 -16.91
CA GLU A 298 8.84 11.23 -17.25
C GLU A 298 7.85 10.49 -18.19
N PHE A 299 6.55 10.76 -18.04
CA PHE A 299 5.46 10.04 -18.70
C PHE A 299 5.41 10.19 -20.23
N GLU A 300 6.18 11.12 -20.80
CA GLU A 300 6.25 11.41 -22.23
C GLU A 300 6.88 10.29 -23.08
N ASP A 301 7.42 9.23 -22.44
CA ASP A 301 8.16 8.15 -23.10
C ASP A 301 7.34 6.88 -23.47
N VAL A 302 6.00 6.86 -23.26
CA VAL A 302 5.17 5.69 -23.61
C VAL A 302 4.65 5.77 -25.07
N PRO A 303 5.07 4.88 -25.98
CA PRO A 303 4.76 5.00 -27.41
C PRO A 303 3.27 4.78 -27.75
N ARG A 304 2.74 5.58 -28.70
CA ARG A 304 1.39 5.46 -29.28
C ARG A 304 1.39 4.68 -30.61
N LEU A 305 0.24 4.10 -30.97
CA LEU A 305 0.09 3.33 -32.22
C LEU A 305 0.05 4.21 -33.50
N ASP A 306 -0.22 5.51 -33.37
CA ASP A 306 -0.40 6.47 -34.47
C ASP A 306 0.77 7.45 -34.67
N GLU A 307 1.76 7.49 -33.78
CA GLU A 307 2.91 8.39 -33.93
C GLU A 307 3.92 7.86 -34.96
N THR A 308 4.01 8.54 -36.10
CA THR A 308 5.15 8.50 -37.01
C THR A 308 6.32 9.30 -36.43
N LYS A 309 6.91 8.85 -35.32
CA LYS A 309 8.20 9.38 -34.84
C LYS A 309 9.28 8.29 -34.83
N PRO A 310 10.34 8.44 -35.65
CA PRO A 310 11.52 7.59 -35.59
C PRO A 310 12.45 8.01 -34.44
N ALA A 311 13.18 7.02 -33.91
CA ALA A 311 14.34 7.12 -33.00
C ALA A 311 14.09 7.11 -31.47
N LEU A 312 13.86 5.90 -30.94
CA LEU A 312 14.70 5.39 -29.85
C LEU A 312 15.17 4.00 -30.31
N ASP A 313 16.43 3.85 -30.72
CA ASP A 313 17.00 2.55 -31.13
C ASP A 313 16.80 1.46 -30.05
N SER A 314 16.66 1.86 -28.78
CA SER A 314 16.39 0.99 -27.63
C SER A 314 14.94 0.45 -27.54
N SER A 315 13.94 1.11 -28.13
CA SER A 315 12.54 0.68 -28.00
C SER A 315 12.24 -0.53 -28.88
N TYR A 316 12.79 -0.60 -30.09
CA TYR A 316 12.71 -1.78 -30.97
C TYR A 316 13.52 -2.96 -30.46
N ASP A 317 14.67 -2.68 -29.85
CA ASP A 317 15.56 -3.68 -29.25
C ASP A 317 14.90 -4.44 -28.09
N SER A 318 14.09 -3.76 -27.28
CA SER A 318 13.32 -4.41 -26.23
C SER A 318 12.27 -5.41 -26.76
N LEU A 319 11.83 -5.26 -28.02
CA LEU A 319 10.85 -6.16 -28.63
C LEU A 319 11.42 -7.57 -28.84
N ALA A 320 12.74 -7.74 -28.80
CA ALA A 320 13.37 -9.05 -28.75
C ALA A 320 12.86 -9.90 -27.57
N PHE A 321 12.41 -9.26 -26.48
CA PHE A 321 11.88 -9.94 -25.30
C PHE A 321 10.33 -10.01 -25.26
N GLN A 322 9.64 -9.75 -26.37
CA GLN A 322 8.17 -9.86 -26.43
C GLN A 322 7.65 -11.31 -26.39
N GLN A 323 8.47 -12.29 -26.74
CA GLN A 323 8.12 -13.72 -26.65
C GLN A 323 7.64 -14.06 -25.23
N LEU A 324 6.78 -15.07 -25.06
CA LEU A 324 6.41 -15.58 -23.74
C LEU A 324 7.67 -15.81 -22.88
N ALA A 325 7.76 -15.14 -21.73
CA ALA A 325 8.98 -15.13 -20.91
C ALA A 325 9.45 -16.54 -20.53
N VAL A 326 8.53 -17.45 -20.18
CA VAL A 326 8.90 -18.83 -19.78
C VAL A 326 9.69 -19.54 -20.88
N SER A 327 9.24 -19.47 -22.14
CA SER A 327 9.96 -20.10 -23.26
C SER A 327 11.18 -19.28 -23.70
N GLY A 328 11.10 -17.95 -23.66
CA GLY A 328 12.22 -17.06 -23.97
C GLY A 328 13.42 -17.27 -23.05
N TRP A 329 13.19 -17.34 -21.73
CA TRP A 329 14.24 -17.54 -20.73
C TRP A 329 14.82 -18.96 -20.75
N ASN A 330 14.01 -20.00 -21.03
CA ASN A 330 14.56 -21.34 -21.27
C ASN A 330 15.45 -21.38 -22.52
N ARG A 331 15.09 -20.67 -23.60
CA ARG A 331 15.95 -20.56 -24.80
C ARG A 331 17.24 -19.78 -24.52
N LEU A 332 17.15 -18.68 -23.79
CA LEU A 332 18.32 -17.90 -23.38
C LEU A 332 19.25 -18.74 -22.49
N ALA A 333 18.69 -19.51 -21.55
CA ALA A 333 19.44 -20.43 -20.72
C ALA A 333 20.18 -21.50 -21.55
N ASN A 334 19.52 -22.08 -22.56
CA ASN A 334 20.18 -23.01 -23.49
C ASN A 334 21.36 -22.34 -24.22
N ASN A 335 21.20 -21.10 -24.69
CA ASN A 335 22.27 -20.37 -25.38
C ASN A 335 23.45 -20.05 -24.44
N ILE A 336 23.18 -19.73 -23.18
CA ILE A 336 24.21 -19.43 -22.17
C ILE A 336 24.96 -20.69 -21.77
N LEU A 337 24.25 -21.79 -21.53
CA LEU A 337 24.86 -23.04 -21.11
C LEU A 337 25.62 -23.72 -22.25
N GLY A 338 25.14 -23.57 -23.49
CA GLY A 338 25.70 -24.28 -24.66
C GLY A 338 25.84 -25.78 -24.39
N ASP A 339 26.99 -26.34 -24.74
CA ASP A 339 27.29 -27.76 -24.53
C ASP A 339 27.82 -28.08 -23.12
N SER A 340 27.92 -27.11 -22.21
CA SER A 340 28.55 -27.30 -20.89
C SER A 340 27.87 -28.38 -20.03
N LEU A 341 26.56 -28.62 -20.25
CA LEU A 341 25.79 -29.65 -19.56
C LEU A 341 25.40 -30.83 -20.47
N ALA A 342 25.84 -30.84 -21.74
CA ALA A 342 25.37 -31.81 -22.74
C ALA A 342 25.66 -33.28 -22.36
N THR A 343 26.78 -33.53 -21.69
CA THR A 343 27.18 -34.88 -21.24
C THR A 343 26.85 -35.15 -19.77
N ASN A 344 26.35 -34.16 -19.02
CA ASN A 344 26.01 -34.29 -17.60
C ASN A 344 24.50 -34.16 -17.40
N VAL A 345 23.79 -35.27 -17.64
CA VAL A 345 22.33 -35.34 -17.57
C VAL A 345 21.80 -34.88 -16.22
N THR A 346 22.44 -35.27 -15.12
CA THR A 346 22.01 -34.90 -13.76
C THR A 346 22.16 -33.40 -13.50
N ALA A 347 23.26 -32.78 -13.92
CA ALA A 347 23.43 -31.33 -13.78
C ALA A 347 22.45 -30.55 -14.68
N SER A 348 22.21 -31.03 -15.89
CA SER A 348 21.21 -30.46 -16.81
C SER A 348 19.80 -30.52 -16.20
N ALA A 349 19.40 -31.69 -15.68
CA ALA A 349 18.11 -31.88 -15.01
C ALA A 349 17.98 -30.97 -13.78
N ARG A 350 19.03 -30.87 -12.95
CA ARG A 350 19.06 -29.99 -11.78
C ARG A 350 18.83 -28.53 -12.17
N PHE A 351 19.59 -28.03 -13.14
CA PHE A 351 19.46 -26.65 -13.60
C PHE A 351 18.04 -26.34 -14.09
N TYR A 352 17.51 -27.17 -15.00
CA TYR A 352 16.19 -26.92 -15.58
C TYR A 352 15.04 -27.11 -14.58
N ALA A 353 15.21 -27.99 -13.58
CA ALA A 353 14.28 -28.09 -12.47
C ALA A 353 14.24 -26.79 -11.65
N ILE A 354 15.41 -26.27 -11.23
CA ILE A 354 15.49 -25.01 -10.47
C ILE A 354 14.89 -23.86 -11.28
N LEU A 355 15.29 -23.70 -12.55
CA LEU A 355 14.83 -22.62 -13.42
C LEU A 355 13.31 -22.63 -13.56
N ASN A 356 12.72 -23.77 -13.91
CA ASN A 356 11.28 -23.84 -14.16
C ASN A 356 10.46 -23.80 -12.87
N TYR A 357 11.01 -24.27 -11.74
CA TYR A 357 10.37 -24.10 -10.43
C TYR A 357 10.37 -22.62 -9.99
N ALA A 358 11.47 -21.90 -10.23
CA ALA A 358 11.56 -20.48 -9.96
C ALA A 358 10.58 -19.68 -10.82
N LEU A 359 10.47 -20.01 -12.11
CA LEU A 359 9.47 -19.42 -12.99
C LEU A 359 8.03 -19.72 -12.52
N ALA A 360 7.73 -20.94 -12.10
CA ALA A 360 6.41 -21.28 -11.57
C ALA A 360 6.07 -20.46 -10.30
N ASN A 361 7.01 -20.36 -9.36
CA ASN A 361 6.84 -19.53 -8.17
C ASN A 361 6.71 -18.04 -8.50
N ALA A 362 7.42 -17.57 -9.53
CA ALA A 362 7.31 -16.19 -10.01
C ALA A 362 5.90 -15.90 -10.53
N ALA A 363 5.27 -16.86 -11.22
CA ALA A 363 3.87 -16.75 -11.61
C ALA A 363 2.96 -16.67 -10.39
N ILE A 364 3.08 -17.61 -9.44
CA ILE A 364 2.23 -17.65 -8.23
C ILE A 364 2.32 -16.32 -7.46
N ALA A 365 3.55 -15.86 -7.17
CA ALA A 365 3.77 -14.60 -6.49
C ALA A 365 3.19 -13.40 -7.26
N SER A 366 3.38 -13.36 -8.59
CA SER A 366 2.86 -12.28 -9.42
C SER A 366 1.33 -12.24 -9.44
N TRP A 367 0.68 -13.38 -9.58
CA TRP A 367 -0.77 -13.48 -9.66
C TRP A 367 -1.45 -13.22 -8.31
N ASP A 368 -0.90 -13.77 -7.22
CA ASP A 368 -1.34 -13.45 -5.86
C ASP A 368 -1.28 -11.94 -5.58
N THR A 369 -0.18 -11.32 -6.00
CA THR A 369 0.02 -9.87 -5.87
C THR A 369 -0.99 -9.09 -6.73
N LYS A 370 -1.23 -9.49 -7.97
CA LYS A 370 -2.24 -8.83 -8.84
C LYS A 370 -3.65 -8.85 -8.23
N TYR A 371 -4.04 -9.97 -7.65
CA TYR A 371 -5.30 -10.13 -6.94
C TYR A 371 -5.30 -9.52 -5.54
N THR A 372 -4.18 -8.99 -5.07
CA THR A 372 -4.10 -8.20 -3.85
C THR A 372 -4.26 -6.71 -4.14
N TYR A 373 -3.55 -6.19 -5.14
CA TYR A 373 -3.46 -4.74 -5.38
C TYR A 373 -4.43 -4.18 -6.42
N TYR A 374 -5.02 -5.01 -7.28
CA TYR A 374 -6.06 -4.63 -8.25
C TYR A 374 -5.79 -3.33 -9.06
N SER A 375 -4.55 -3.11 -9.52
CA SER A 375 -4.22 -1.86 -10.24
C SER A 375 -4.69 -1.89 -11.70
N TRP A 376 -4.91 -0.71 -12.27
CA TRP A 376 -5.35 -0.58 -13.66
C TRP A 376 -4.19 -0.71 -14.65
N ARG A 377 -4.51 -1.17 -15.86
CA ARG A 377 -3.60 -1.16 -17.01
C ARG A 377 -3.49 0.24 -17.61
N PRO A 378 -2.40 0.57 -18.33
CA PRO A 378 -2.27 1.83 -19.06
C PRO A 378 -3.45 2.14 -19.99
N ILE A 379 -3.96 1.16 -20.75
CA ILE A 379 -5.12 1.34 -21.64
C ILE A 379 -6.39 1.76 -20.89
N THR A 380 -6.59 1.26 -19.67
CA THR A 380 -7.73 1.64 -18.83
C THR A 380 -7.49 3.01 -18.23
N ALA A 381 -6.29 3.26 -17.71
CA ALA A 381 -5.96 4.54 -17.09
C ALA A 381 -6.03 5.72 -18.07
N LEU A 382 -5.61 5.53 -19.33
CA LEU A 382 -5.54 6.61 -20.31
C LEU A 382 -6.86 6.88 -21.03
N ARG A 383 -7.64 5.84 -21.35
CA ARG A 383 -8.91 6.02 -22.06
C ARG A 383 -10.04 6.50 -21.17
N TYR A 384 -10.01 6.15 -19.89
CA TYR A 384 -11.05 6.57 -18.96
C TYR A 384 -10.56 7.80 -18.22
N ASN A 385 -11.26 8.93 -18.40
CA ASN A 385 -11.00 10.19 -17.71
C ASN A 385 -11.05 9.97 -16.21
N THR A 386 -9.89 9.75 -15.63
CA THR A 386 -9.80 9.28 -14.27
C THR A 386 -8.73 10.08 -13.57
N SER A 387 -9.10 10.64 -12.44
CA SER A 387 -8.18 11.15 -11.41
C SER A 387 -7.36 10.01 -10.78
N THR A 388 -7.12 8.91 -11.51
CA THR A 388 -6.37 7.75 -11.07
C THR A 388 -4.90 8.07 -11.27
N TYR A 389 -4.18 8.11 -10.16
CA TYR A 389 -2.75 8.40 -10.02
C TYR A 389 -1.87 7.87 -11.15
N LEU A 390 -1.60 8.74 -12.14
CA LEU A 390 -0.36 8.73 -12.89
C LEU A 390 0.64 9.60 -12.11
N HIS A 391 1.86 9.09 -11.95
CA HIS A 391 2.93 9.72 -11.15
C HIS A 391 3.20 11.20 -11.54
N SER A 392 2.89 11.58 -12.78
CA SER A 392 3.22 12.88 -13.37
C SER A 392 2.30 14.05 -12.99
N ASN A 393 1.32 13.90 -12.09
CA ASN A 393 0.31 14.94 -11.78
C ASN A 393 -0.44 15.48 -13.03
N THR A 394 -0.28 14.84 -14.18
CA THR A 394 -0.86 15.29 -15.44
C THR A 394 -2.06 14.40 -15.73
N THR A 395 -3.25 14.98 -15.73
CA THR A 395 -4.45 14.28 -16.19
C THR A 395 -4.41 14.20 -17.72
N LEU A 396 -3.68 13.21 -18.24
CA LEU A 396 -3.68 12.88 -19.65
C LEU A 396 -4.80 11.88 -19.88
N THR A 397 -5.97 12.39 -20.27
CA THR A 397 -7.05 11.56 -20.80
C THR A 397 -6.98 11.60 -22.31
N ASP A 398 -6.90 10.42 -22.91
CA ASP A 398 -6.99 10.24 -24.35
C ASP A 398 -7.80 8.97 -24.61
N ASP A 399 -9.09 9.16 -24.91
CA ASP A 399 -10.05 8.08 -25.18
C ASP A 399 -9.75 7.33 -26.49
N THR A 400 -8.87 7.90 -27.33
CA THR A 400 -8.39 7.27 -28.56
C THR A 400 -7.08 6.50 -28.38
N TRP A 401 -6.36 6.72 -27.27
CA TRP A 401 -5.05 6.09 -27.03
C TRP A 401 -5.11 4.57 -27.14
N THR A 402 -4.22 3.98 -27.93
CA THR A 402 -4.13 2.53 -28.11
C THR A 402 -2.68 2.10 -27.92
N PRO A 403 -2.41 1.05 -27.11
CA PRO A 403 -1.05 0.57 -26.90
C PRO A 403 -0.51 -0.10 -28.15
N LEU A 404 0.82 -0.08 -28.31
CA LEU A 404 1.52 -0.78 -29.39
C LEU A 404 1.15 -2.28 -29.45
N LEU A 405 1.04 -2.93 -28.29
CA LEU A 405 0.57 -4.31 -28.19
C LEU A 405 -0.93 -4.33 -27.84
N ASN A 406 -1.74 -4.72 -28.82
CA ASN A 406 -3.19 -4.78 -28.72
C ASN A 406 -3.72 -6.15 -29.23
N PRO A 407 -4.65 -6.81 -28.51
CA PRO A 407 -5.21 -6.43 -27.22
C PRO A 407 -4.23 -6.61 -26.06
N THR A 408 -4.35 -5.74 -25.05
CA THR A 408 -3.68 -5.97 -23.76
C THR A 408 -4.42 -7.06 -22.99
N PRO A 409 -3.73 -7.92 -22.20
CA PRO A 409 -4.39 -8.93 -21.38
C PRO A 409 -5.43 -8.36 -20.41
N ASN A 410 -6.57 -9.04 -20.27
CA ASN A 410 -7.74 -8.62 -19.50
C ASN A 410 -7.64 -8.88 -17.98
N HIS A 411 -6.44 -8.69 -17.41
CA HIS A 411 -6.20 -8.85 -15.97
C HIS A 411 -5.43 -7.63 -15.42
N GLN A 412 -5.46 -7.47 -14.09
CA GLN A 412 -4.99 -6.29 -13.37
C GLN A 412 -3.50 -6.03 -13.61
N ASP A 413 -3.12 -4.76 -13.46
CA ASP A 413 -1.74 -4.34 -13.33
C ASP A 413 -1.26 -4.41 -11.86
N TYR A 414 0.04 -4.25 -11.65
CA TYR A 414 0.77 -3.94 -10.41
C TYR A 414 2.15 -4.60 -10.45
N LEU A 415 2.21 -5.91 -10.69
CA LEU A 415 3.44 -6.59 -11.14
C LEU A 415 3.30 -6.97 -12.60
N SER A 416 4.28 -6.66 -13.42
CA SER A 416 4.40 -7.31 -14.72
C SER A 416 4.85 -8.75 -14.51
N THR A 417 3.95 -9.73 -14.69
CA THR A 417 4.29 -11.16 -14.61
C THR A 417 5.42 -11.51 -15.56
N HIS A 418 5.47 -10.86 -16.73
CA HIS A 418 6.54 -10.98 -17.70
C HIS A 418 7.89 -10.51 -17.13
N ALA A 419 7.92 -9.37 -16.43
CA ALA A 419 9.10 -8.88 -15.72
C ALA A 419 9.47 -9.79 -14.53
N THR A 420 8.48 -10.30 -13.78
CA THR A 420 8.70 -11.24 -12.67
C THR A 420 9.35 -12.54 -13.14
N PHE A 421 8.94 -13.09 -14.29
CA PHE A 421 9.64 -14.23 -14.88
C PHE A 421 11.09 -13.91 -15.23
N GLY A 422 11.36 -12.71 -15.77
CA GLY A 422 12.71 -12.28 -16.08
C GLY A 422 13.59 -12.19 -14.85
N GLY A 423 13.10 -11.55 -13.78
CA GLY A 423 13.81 -11.50 -12.51
C GLY A 423 14.17 -12.89 -11.97
N ALA A 424 13.21 -13.82 -11.98
CA ALA A 424 13.42 -15.16 -11.45
C ALA A 424 14.43 -15.97 -12.26
N ALA A 425 14.33 -15.94 -13.58
CA ALA A 425 15.30 -16.60 -14.47
C ALA A 425 16.69 -15.97 -14.38
N GLY A 426 16.77 -14.64 -14.35
CA GLY A 426 18.02 -13.90 -14.22
C GLY A 426 18.77 -14.25 -12.93
N ALA A 427 18.06 -14.33 -11.80
CA ALA A 427 18.64 -14.75 -10.52
C ALA A 427 19.20 -16.18 -10.58
N VAL A 428 18.41 -17.15 -11.06
CA VAL A 428 18.86 -18.56 -11.17
C VAL A 428 20.07 -18.68 -12.10
N LEU A 429 20.06 -18.02 -13.26
CA LEU A 429 21.18 -18.04 -14.19
C LEU A 429 22.43 -17.41 -13.57
N THR A 430 22.29 -16.27 -12.91
CA THR A 430 23.40 -15.55 -12.25
C THR A 430 24.06 -16.43 -11.19
N LEU A 431 23.24 -17.10 -10.37
CA LEU A 431 23.72 -18.02 -9.34
C LEU A 431 24.38 -19.27 -9.94
N TRP A 432 23.85 -19.79 -11.05
CA TRP A 432 24.41 -20.97 -11.72
C TRP A 432 25.77 -20.69 -12.38
N ILE A 433 25.90 -19.59 -13.12
CA ILE A 433 27.15 -19.26 -13.81
C ILE A 433 28.16 -18.54 -12.90
N GLY A 434 27.75 -18.16 -11.69
CA GLY A 434 28.59 -17.50 -10.69
C GLY A 434 28.84 -16.01 -10.97
N GLY A 435 28.01 -15.36 -11.80
CA GLY A 435 28.20 -13.97 -12.22
C GLY A 435 27.09 -13.45 -13.12
N ASP A 436 27.15 -12.15 -13.44
CA ASP A 436 26.18 -11.47 -14.30
C ASP A 436 26.57 -11.48 -15.78
N GLU A 437 27.87 -11.62 -16.06
CA GLU A 437 28.43 -11.49 -17.40
C GLU A 437 28.17 -12.74 -18.24
N VAL A 438 27.69 -12.51 -19.47
CA VAL A 438 27.49 -13.53 -20.50
C VAL A 438 27.96 -12.98 -21.85
N ASP A 439 28.00 -13.81 -22.89
CA ASP A 439 28.20 -13.31 -24.25
C ASP A 439 27.49 -14.22 -25.24
N VAL A 440 26.21 -13.96 -25.46
CA VAL A 440 25.35 -14.83 -26.28
C VAL A 440 24.47 -14.04 -27.23
N GLN A 441 24.14 -14.64 -28.36
CA GLN A 441 23.10 -14.11 -29.25
C GLN A 441 21.73 -14.64 -28.81
N HIS A 442 20.74 -13.75 -28.74
CA HIS A 442 19.35 -14.10 -28.47
C HIS A 442 18.45 -13.57 -29.58
N SER A 443 17.71 -14.46 -30.22
CA SER A 443 16.82 -14.11 -31.34
C SER A 443 15.35 -14.40 -31.03
N SER A 444 14.49 -13.44 -31.33
CA SER A 444 13.03 -13.58 -31.27
C SER A 444 12.39 -13.28 -32.61
N ASN A 445 11.48 -14.16 -33.04
CA ASN A 445 10.60 -13.97 -34.19
C ASN A 445 9.17 -13.56 -33.76
N VAL A 446 8.92 -13.43 -32.45
CA VAL A 446 7.65 -12.96 -31.89
C VAL A 446 7.81 -11.47 -31.61
N THR A 447 7.65 -10.66 -32.65
CA THR A 447 7.79 -9.19 -32.57
C THR A 447 6.57 -8.52 -33.18
N ALA A 448 6.15 -7.40 -32.59
CA ALA A 448 5.03 -6.58 -33.08
C ALA A 448 5.23 -6.05 -34.52
N ILE A 449 6.44 -6.15 -35.05
CA ILE A 449 6.83 -5.69 -36.39
C ILE A 449 7.00 -6.82 -37.42
N GLY A 450 6.76 -8.07 -37.03
CA GLY A 450 6.82 -9.23 -37.94
C GLY A 450 8.23 -9.57 -38.46
N LYS A 451 9.29 -9.13 -37.78
CA LYS A 451 10.70 -9.38 -38.14
C LYS A 451 11.42 -10.15 -37.03
N VAL A 452 12.43 -10.93 -37.41
CA VAL A 452 13.35 -11.54 -36.45
C VAL A 452 14.29 -10.47 -35.92
N ILE A 453 14.31 -10.27 -34.60
CA ILE A 453 15.27 -9.40 -33.92
C ILE A 453 16.28 -10.28 -33.20
N THR A 454 17.56 -10.03 -33.43
CA THR A 454 18.68 -10.74 -32.78
C THR A 454 19.52 -9.73 -32.01
N ARG A 455 19.78 -10.01 -30.73
CA ARG A 455 20.57 -9.15 -29.85
C ARG A 455 21.69 -9.93 -29.19
N ARG A 456 22.85 -9.28 -29.06
CA ARG A 456 23.95 -9.74 -28.22
C ARG A 456 23.65 -9.38 -26.78
N ILE A 457 23.57 -10.38 -25.92
CA ILE A 457 23.35 -10.23 -24.48
C ILE A 457 24.70 -10.38 -23.79
N THR A 458 25.08 -9.36 -23.03
CA THR A 458 26.34 -9.34 -22.26
C THR A 458 26.16 -9.30 -20.75
N SER A 459 24.94 -9.05 -20.26
CA SER A 459 24.59 -8.98 -18.84
C SER A 459 23.21 -9.57 -18.61
N LEU A 460 23.09 -10.43 -17.61
CA LEU A 460 21.81 -11.01 -17.19
C LEU A 460 20.89 -9.95 -16.58
N ARG A 461 21.42 -9.05 -15.74
CA ARG A 461 20.70 -7.91 -15.17
C ARG A 461 20.14 -7.00 -16.25
N GLN A 462 20.94 -6.72 -17.29
CA GLN A 462 20.46 -5.94 -18.44
C GLN A 462 19.38 -6.71 -19.21
N ALA A 463 19.54 -8.01 -19.43
CA ALA A 463 18.49 -8.84 -20.06
C ALA A 463 17.18 -8.85 -19.25
N VAL A 464 17.25 -8.86 -17.91
CA VAL A 464 16.07 -8.73 -17.04
C VAL A 464 15.39 -7.38 -17.22
N LYS A 465 16.17 -6.29 -17.24
CA LYS A 465 15.65 -4.94 -17.47
C LYS A 465 14.99 -4.81 -18.84
N ASP A 466 15.64 -5.31 -19.88
CA ASP A 466 15.11 -5.29 -21.25
C ASP A 466 13.83 -6.12 -21.38
N ASN A 467 13.78 -7.27 -20.70
CA ASN A 467 12.59 -8.09 -20.60
C ASN A 467 11.41 -7.35 -19.97
N GLY A 468 11.62 -6.65 -18.84
CA GLY A 468 10.58 -5.84 -18.22
C GLY A 468 10.13 -4.67 -19.11
N ASN A 469 11.10 -3.90 -19.60
CA ASN A 469 10.87 -2.73 -20.46
C ASN A 469 10.11 -3.07 -21.75
N SER A 470 10.26 -4.28 -22.29
CA SER A 470 9.48 -4.73 -23.45
C SER A 470 7.96 -4.58 -23.28
N ARG A 471 7.46 -4.63 -22.04
CA ARG A 471 6.03 -4.44 -21.72
C ARG A 471 5.64 -3.00 -21.45
N ILE A 472 6.61 -2.16 -21.14
CA ILE A 472 6.43 -0.71 -21.04
C ILE A 472 6.29 -0.14 -22.44
N PHE A 473 7.25 -0.45 -23.31
CA PHE A 473 7.22 -0.03 -24.72
C PHE A 473 6.05 -0.64 -25.50
N GLY A 474 5.60 -1.83 -25.09
CA GLY A 474 4.38 -2.43 -25.62
C GLY A 474 3.08 -1.75 -25.17
N GLY A 475 3.12 -0.79 -24.23
CA GLY A 475 1.94 -0.15 -23.64
C GLY A 475 1.11 -1.07 -22.74
N ILE A 476 1.69 -2.18 -22.27
CA ILE A 476 0.99 -3.22 -21.50
C ILE A 476 1.01 -2.94 -19.99
N HIS A 477 2.13 -2.41 -19.47
CA HIS A 477 2.37 -2.18 -18.04
C HIS A 477 2.92 -0.78 -17.79
N PHE A 478 2.72 -0.27 -16.59
CA PHE A 478 3.47 0.90 -16.09
C PHE A 478 4.90 0.54 -15.69
N GLN A 479 5.82 1.51 -15.72
CA GLN A 479 7.24 1.28 -15.39
C GLN A 479 7.42 0.65 -14.01
N TYR A 480 6.72 1.19 -12.99
CA TYR A 480 6.76 0.63 -11.64
C TYR A 480 6.40 -0.86 -11.60
N ALA A 481 5.45 -1.30 -12.45
CA ALA A 481 5.04 -2.69 -12.49
C ALA A 481 6.11 -3.61 -13.08
N SER A 482 6.92 -3.09 -14.01
CA SER A 482 8.10 -3.77 -14.53
C SER A 482 9.22 -3.84 -13.47
N ASP A 483 9.49 -2.73 -12.79
CA ASP A 483 10.61 -2.62 -11.85
C ASP A 483 10.38 -3.50 -10.61
N VAL A 484 9.25 -3.31 -9.93
CA VAL A 484 8.87 -4.12 -8.77
C VAL A 484 8.65 -5.58 -9.18
N GLY A 485 8.15 -5.82 -10.40
CA GLY A 485 8.02 -7.16 -10.97
C GLY A 485 9.36 -7.87 -11.07
N SER A 486 10.36 -7.23 -11.68
CA SER A 486 11.71 -7.76 -11.85
C SER A 486 12.40 -8.02 -10.51
N GLU A 487 12.28 -7.11 -9.55
CA GLU A 487 12.86 -7.29 -8.22
C GLU A 487 12.20 -8.45 -7.45
N THR A 488 10.87 -8.51 -7.48
CA THR A 488 10.11 -9.61 -6.86
C THR A 488 10.53 -10.94 -7.46
N GLY A 489 10.62 -11.01 -8.80
CA GLY A 489 11.11 -12.17 -9.51
C GLY A 489 12.50 -12.58 -9.05
N TRP A 490 13.43 -11.62 -8.94
CA TRP A 490 14.78 -11.88 -8.49
C TRP A 490 14.82 -12.53 -7.11
N ARG A 491 14.05 -11.99 -6.16
CA ARG A 491 13.93 -12.55 -4.80
C ARG A 491 13.36 -13.97 -4.84
N VAL A 492 12.37 -14.25 -5.70
CA VAL A 492 11.82 -15.61 -5.88
C VAL A 492 12.87 -16.59 -6.43
N GLY A 493 13.67 -16.15 -7.40
CA GLY A 493 14.76 -16.95 -7.95
C GLY A 493 15.82 -17.28 -6.89
N ASP A 494 16.27 -16.30 -6.11
CA ASP A 494 17.21 -16.49 -5.00
C ASP A 494 16.68 -17.48 -3.95
N HIS A 495 15.40 -17.36 -3.57
CA HIS A 495 14.79 -18.28 -2.60
C HIS A 495 14.66 -19.69 -3.15
N THR A 496 14.26 -19.82 -4.42
CA THR A 496 14.14 -21.12 -5.08
C THR A 496 15.50 -21.80 -5.16
N TRP A 497 16.55 -21.07 -5.56
CA TRP A 497 17.91 -21.56 -5.58
C TRP A 497 18.35 -22.11 -4.22
N LYS A 498 18.21 -21.31 -3.15
CA LYS A 498 18.58 -21.72 -1.78
C LYS A 498 17.84 -22.97 -1.32
N ALA A 499 16.56 -23.10 -1.66
CA ALA A 499 15.76 -24.28 -1.31
C ALA A 499 16.26 -25.54 -2.02
N PHE A 500 16.59 -25.44 -3.31
CA PHE A 500 17.17 -26.55 -4.06
C PHE A 500 18.60 -26.85 -3.60
N ASP A 501 19.42 -25.87 -3.28
CA ASP A 501 20.80 -26.11 -2.83
C ASP A 501 20.86 -26.83 -1.49
N ALA A 502 19.99 -26.43 -0.54
CA ALA A 502 19.89 -27.11 0.75
C ALA A 502 19.18 -28.48 0.68
N GLY A 503 18.43 -28.75 -0.38
CA GLY A 503 17.48 -29.86 -0.45
C GLY A 503 17.65 -30.80 -1.63
N TRP A 504 18.64 -30.61 -2.50
CA TRP A 504 18.74 -31.33 -3.78
C TRP A 504 18.74 -32.85 -3.60
N ASP A 505 19.47 -33.37 -2.61
CA ASP A 505 19.54 -34.81 -2.34
C ASP A 505 18.19 -35.43 -1.89
N ARG A 506 17.18 -34.58 -1.63
CA ARG A 506 15.82 -34.99 -1.25
C ARG A 506 14.84 -34.99 -2.44
N PHE A 507 15.27 -34.49 -3.60
CA PHE A 507 14.53 -34.47 -4.87
C PHE A 507 15.14 -35.47 -5.85
#